data_AF-A0A268P4C9-F1
#
_entry.id   AF-A0A268P4C9-F1
#
_cell.length_a   1.000
_cell.length_b   1.000
_cell.length_c   1.000
_cell.angle_alpha   90.00
_cell.angle_beta   90.00
_cell.angle_gamma   90.00
#
_symmetry.space_group_name_H-M   'P 1'
#
loop_
_entity.id
_entity.type
_entity.pdbx_description
1 polymer ?
#
loop_
_entity_poly.entity_id
_entity_poly.type
_entity_poly.pdbx_seq_one_letter_code
_entity_poly.pdbx_strand_id
1 'polypeptide(L)'
;MSPKSLRSFACGLLVAAVALGAVYFIQGDGASSAAAPELTEDEMKQSLAEAGYVIEQQDTWDQMESDLQEAQAALEDATQNEDGDSEERIVYRTILHVQSGMTSIDVGQMLEEAGIVDNAHDFFDAVDERGLSNELKPQVTGELSSEMSMDEILDELF
;
A
#
# COMPACT_ATOMS: atom_id res chain seq x y z
N MET A 1 -34.30 54.94 42.44
CA MET A 1 -35.28 54.25 41.58
C MET A 1 -36.64 54.85 41.79
N SER A 2 -37.35 55.24 40.72
CA SER A 2 -38.73 55.74 40.87
C SER A 2 -39.70 54.56 41.05
N PRO A 3 -40.80 54.74 41.79
CA PRO A 3 -41.79 53.67 41.99
C PRO A 3 -42.40 53.16 40.67
N LYS A 4 -42.38 53.98 39.62
CA LYS A 4 -42.82 53.60 38.26
C LYS A 4 -41.86 52.60 37.60
N SER A 5 -40.55 52.80 37.74
CA SER A 5 -39.53 51.91 37.18
C SER A 5 -39.48 50.55 37.89
N LEU A 6 -39.74 50.52 39.19
CA LEU A 6 -39.83 49.26 39.94
C LEU A 6 -41.07 48.45 39.54
N ARG A 7 -42.20 49.14 39.30
CA ARG A 7 -43.46 48.51 38.85
C ARG A 7 -43.35 47.95 37.43
N SER A 8 -42.69 48.65 36.51
CA SER A 8 -42.47 48.13 35.15
C SER A 8 -41.57 46.90 35.12
N PHE A 9 -40.54 46.86 35.98
CA PHE A 9 -39.69 45.69 36.14
C PHE A 9 -40.46 44.48 36.70
N ALA A 10 -41.26 44.70 37.74
CA ALA A 10 -42.09 43.64 38.33
C ALA A 10 -43.15 43.12 37.36
N CYS A 11 -43.80 43.99 36.58
CA CYS A 11 -44.73 43.57 35.53
C CYS A 11 -44.05 42.74 34.45
N GLY A 12 -42.84 43.10 34.03
CA GLY A 12 -42.07 42.31 33.06
C GLY A 12 -41.77 40.90 33.57
N LEU A 13 -41.37 40.78 34.84
CA LEU A 13 -41.09 39.49 35.47
C LEU A 13 -42.36 38.65 35.63
N LEU A 14 -43.50 39.27 35.95
CA LEU A 14 -44.80 38.62 36.03
C LEU A 14 -45.24 38.07 34.66
N VAL A 15 -45.10 38.85 33.60
CA VAL A 15 -45.43 38.42 32.23
C VAL A 15 -44.54 37.25 31.80
N ALA A 16 -43.24 37.30 32.09
CA ALA A 16 -42.32 36.21 31.78
C ALA A 16 -42.70 34.93 32.54
N ALA A 17 -43.03 35.04 33.83
CA ALA A 17 -43.46 33.90 34.64
C ALA A 17 -44.77 33.28 34.14
N VAL A 18 -45.73 34.10 33.72
CA VAL A 18 -46.99 33.63 33.14
C VAL A 18 -46.75 32.93 31.80
N ALA A 19 -45.88 33.46 30.95
CA ALA A 19 -45.54 32.84 29.67
C ALA A 19 -44.88 31.47 29.87
N LEU A 20 -43.89 31.37 30.77
CA LEU A 20 -43.23 30.10 31.08
C LEU A 20 -44.19 29.10 31.76
N GLY A 21 -45.05 29.58 32.66
CA GLY A 21 -46.08 28.75 33.30
C GLY A 21 -47.10 28.23 32.29
N ALA A 22 -47.54 29.06 31.35
CA ALA A 22 -48.43 28.63 30.28
C ALA A 22 -47.78 27.55 29.41
N VAL A 23 -46.51 27.73 29.00
CA VAL A 23 -45.76 26.70 28.27
C VAL A 23 -45.67 25.42 29.10
N TYR A 24 -45.30 25.50 30.38
CA TYR A 24 -45.16 24.33 31.25
C TYR A 24 -46.47 23.54 31.40
N PHE A 25 -47.61 24.21 31.59
CA PHE A 25 -48.91 23.52 31.74
C PHE A 25 -49.51 23.07 30.41
N ILE A 26 -49.26 23.76 29.29
CA ILE A 26 -49.72 23.36 27.95
C ILE A 26 -48.88 22.18 27.43
N GLN A 27 -47.59 22.11 27.77
CA GLN A 27 -46.67 21.01 27.45
C GLN A 27 -46.87 19.77 28.36
N GLY A 28 -48.00 19.69 29.08
CA GLY A 28 -48.24 18.82 30.24
C GLY A 28 -47.67 17.41 30.12
N ASP A 29 -46.93 16.97 31.16
CA ASP A 29 -46.26 15.67 31.40
C ASP A 29 -45.56 14.98 30.19
N GLY A 30 -45.50 15.63 29.04
CA GLY A 30 -44.79 15.21 27.82
C GLY A 30 -43.34 15.68 27.79
N ALA A 31 -42.84 16.20 28.92
CA ALA A 31 -41.41 16.34 29.19
C ALA A 31 -40.84 15.08 29.85
N SER A 32 -41.45 13.90 29.63
CA SER A 32 -40.65 12.69 29.53
C SER A 32 -39.64 12.97 28.43
N SER A 33 -38.35 12.89 28.78
CA SER A 33 -37.22 12.86 27.86
C SER A 33 -37.72 12.38 26.50
N ALA A 34 -37.56 13.19 25.45
CA ALA A 34 -37.70 12.68 24.10
C ALA A 34 -36.79 11.45 24.05
N ALA A 35 -37.39 10.27 24.24
CA ALA A 35 -36.80 9.04 23.78
C ALA A 35 -36.65 9.35 22.30
N ALA A 36 -35.39 9.56 21.88
CA ALA A 36 -35.04 9.43 20.49
C ALA A 36 -35.82 8.20 20.00
N PRO A 37 -36.49 8.26 18.84
CA PRO A 37 -37.14 7.06 18.30
C PRO A 37 -36.10 5.95 18.45
N GLU A 38 -36.42 4.93 19.25
CA GLU A 38 -35.50 3.82 19.46
C GLU A 38 -35.44 3.10 18.12
N LEU A 39 -34.61 3.65 17.23
CA LEU A 39 -34.21 3.01 16.00
C LEU A 39 -33.75 1.64 16.45
N THR A 40 -34.36 0.63 15.87
CA THR A 40 -33.96 -0.75 16.14
C THR A 40 -32.47 -0.88 15.87
N GLU A 41 -31.78 -1.78 16.56
CA GLU A 41 -30.34 -1.97 16.36
C GLU A 41 -29.98 -2.16 14.88
N ASP A 42 -30.89 -2.75 14.11
CA ASP A 42 -30.77 -2.95 12.66
C ASP A 42 -30.85 -1.63 11.88
N GLU A 43 -31.76 -0.72 12.23
CA GLU A 43 -31.86 0.61 11.61
C GLU A 43 -30.63 1.48 11.95
N MET A 44 -30.09 1.36 13.17
CA MET A 44 -28.84 2.04 13.54
C MET A 44 -27.66 1.50 12.73
N LYS A 45 -27.53 0.18 12.61
CA LYS A 45 -26.48 -0.46 11.81
C LYS A 45 -26.56 -0.07 10.33
N GLN A 46 -27.76 -0.03 9.77
CA GLN A 46 -27.98 0.39 8.39
C GLN A 46 -27.57 1.84 8.17
N SER A 47 -27.91 2.76 9.08
CA SER A 47 -27.56 4.18 8.94
C SER A 47 -26.03 4.41 8.95
N LEU A 48 -25.30 3.64 9.76
CA LEU A 48 -23.86 3.68 9.84
C LEU A 48 -23.21 3.03 8.59
N ALA A 49 -23.77 1.92 8.09
CA ALA A 49 -23.34 1.30 6.84
C ALA A 49 -23.53 2.23 5.62
N GLU A 50 -24.67 2.92 5.54
CA GLU A 50 -24.94 3.92 4.48
C GLU A 50 -24.00 5.13 4.56
N ALA A 51 -23.55 5.49 5.76
CA ALA A 51 -22.52 6.51 5.97
C ALA A 51 -21.09 6.01 5.70
N GLY A 52 -20.91 4.75 5.30
CA GLY A 52 -19.63 4.16 4.93
C GLY A 52 -18.84 3.53 6.08
N TYR A 53 -19.46 3.34 7.24
CA TYR A 53 -18.84 2.65 8.38
C TYR A 53 -19.05 1.14 8.28
N VAL A 54 -18.03 0.37 8.63
CA VAL A 54 -18.10 -1.09 8.76
C VAL A 54 -18.31 -1.43 10.23
N ILE A 55 -19.37 -2.19 10.52
CA ILE A 55 -19.76 -2.54 11.89
C ILE A 55 -19.55 -4.03 12.07
N GLU A 56 -18.60 -4.38 12.92
CA GLU A 56 -18.28 -5.75 13.28
C GLU A 56 -18.27 -5.89 14.81
N GLN A 57 -18.37 -7.12 15.31
CA GLN A 57 -18.30 -7.38 16.75
C GLN A 57 -16.87 -7.15 17.26
N GLN A 58 -16.73 -6.74 18.52
CA GLN A 58 -15.40 -6.50 19.10
C GLN A 58 -14.52 -7.77 19.00
N ASP A 59 -15.11 -8.94 19.25
CA ASP A 59 -14.38 -10.21 19.17
C ASP A 59 -13.82 -10.50 17.77
N THR A 60 -14.53 -10.09 16.70
CA THR A 60 -14.04 -10.29 15.32
C THR A 60 -12.96 -9.26 14.96
N TRP A 61 -13.05 -8.04 15.49
CA TRP A 61 -11.97 -7.05 15.38
C TRP A 61 -10.70 -7.50 16.09
N ASP A 62 -10.81 -7.97 17.33
CA ASP A 62 -9.68 -8.43 18.13
C ASP A 62 -8.99 -9.63 17.47
N GLN A 63 -9.78 -10.55 16.89
CA GLN A 63 -9.25 -11.67 16.11
C GLN A 63 -8.50 -11.20 14.85
N MET A 64 -9.08 -10.27 14.07
CA MET A 64 -8.42 -9.73 12.88
C MET A 64 -7.11 -9.00 13.21
N GLU A 65 -7.07 -8.28 14.33
CA GLU A 65 -5.86 -7.58 14.78
C GLU A 65 -4.78 -8.57 15.27
N SER A 66 -5.18 -9.63 15.98
CA SER A 66 -4.28 -10.73 16.36
C SER A 66 -3.72 -11.43 15.12
N ASP A 67 -4.57 -11.79 14.16
CA ASP A 67 -4.16 -12.49 12.93
C ASP A 67 -3.22 -11.60 12.09
N LEU A 68 -3.46 -10.29 12.02
CA LEU A 68 -2.57 -9.32 11.37
C LEU A 68 -1.22 -9.21 12.08
N GLN A 69 -1.23 -9.19 13.42
CA GLN A 69 -0.01 -9.12 14.22
C GLN A 69 0.82 -10.41 14.09
N GLU A 70 0.18 -11.58 14.08
CA GLU A 70 0.83 -12.86 13.83
C GLU A 70 1.40 -12.94 12.41
N ALA A 71 0.66 -12.46 11.40
CA ALA A 71 1.13 -12.41 10.03
C ALA A 71 2.32 -11.44 9.85
N GLN A 72 2.30 -10.29 10.52
CA GLN A 72 3.43 -9.35 10.52
C GLN A 72 4.65 -9.92 11.25
N ALA A 73 4.45 -10.54 12.41
CA ALA A 73 5.54 -11.20 13.15
C ALA A 73 6.14 -12.37 12.35
N ALA A 74 5.32 -13.14 11.62
CA ALA A 74 5.80 -14.19 10.74
C ALA A 74 6.56 -13.64 9.52
N LEU A 75 6.19 -12.46 9.02
CA LEU A 75 6.93 -11.77 7.95
C LEU A 75 8.27 -11.22 8.48
N GLU A 76 8.29 -10.64 9.68
CA GLU A 76 9.51 -10.17 10.33
C GLU A 76 10.48 -11.32 10.64
N ASP A 77 9.97 -12.47 11.13
CA ASP A 77 10.77 -13.67 11.37
C ASP A 77 11.27 -14.31 10.06
N ALA A 78 10.47 -14.26 8.98
CA ALA A 78 10.92 -14.66 7.65
C ALA A 78 12.06 -13.76 7.15
N THR A 79 11.92 -12.44 7.26
CA THR A 79 12.98 -11.48 6.84
C THR A 79 14.21 -11.48 7.74
N GLN A 80 14.10 -11.89 9.01
CA GLN A 80 15.23 -12.00 9.93
C GLN A 80 15.98 -13.34 9.82
N ASN A 81 15.34 -14.37 9.27
CA ASN A 81 15.99 -15.63 8.88
C ASN A 81 16.53 -15.62 7.43
N GLU A 82 16.29 -14.55 6.65
CA GLU A 82 16.81 -14.35 5.29
C GLU A 82 18.24 -13.78 5.23
N ASP A 83 18.93 -13.59 6.36
CA ASP A 83 20.40 -13.44 6.38
C ASP A 83 21.14 -14.80 6.23
N GLY A 84 20.40 -15.88 5.93
CA GLY A 84 20.95 -17.20 5.68
C GLY A 84 20.17 -17.99 4.63
N ASP A 85 20.62 -17.89 3.37
CA ASP A 85 20.37 -18.86 2.29
C ASP A 85 18.92 -18.94 1.77
N SER A 86 18.41 -17.81 1.30
CA SER A 86 17.40 -17.79 0.23
C SER A 86 17.66 -16.58 -0.64
N GLU A 87 18.78 -16.63 -1.37
CA GLU A 87 18.93 -15.79 -2.56
C GLU A 87 17.78 -16.15 -3.50
N GLU A 88 16.70 -15.37 -3.51
CA GLU A 88 15.87 -15.24 -4.69
C GLU A 88 16.81 -14.78 -5.81
N ARG A 89 17.40 -15.76 -6.52
CA ARG A 89 18.34 -15.50 -7.60
C ARG A 89 17.56 -14.75 -8.67
N ILE A 90 17.73 -13.43 -8.71
CA ILE A 90 17.12 -12.58 -9.71
C ILE A 90 17.76 -12.96 -11.05
N VAL A 91 17.02 -13.72 -11.85
CA VAL A 91 17.46 -14.14 -13.19
C VAL A 91 17.08 -13.06 -14.19
N TYR A 92 18.07 -12.30 -14.64
CA TYR A 92 17.92 -11.37 -15.75
C TYR A 92 17.93 -12.14 -17.06
N ARG A 93 17.07 -11.75 -18.01
CA ARG A 93 16.96 -12.40 -19.31
C ARG A 93 16.82 -11.35 -20.41
N THR A 94 17.61 -11.49 -21.46
CA THR A 94 17.64 -10.52 -22.57
C THR A 94 17.77 -11.22 -23.90
N ILE A 95 17.29 -10.56 -24.97
CA ILE A 95 17.49 -10.99 -26.34
C ILE A 95 18.47 -10.01 -26.97
N LEU A 96 19.67 -10.49 -27.27
CA LEU A 96 20.70 -9.68 -27.90
C LEU A 96 20.66 -9.88 -29.42
N HIS A 97 20.77 -8.79 -30.19
CA HIS A 97 20.87 -8.85 -31.65
C HIS A 97 22.19 -8.25 -32.13
N VAL A 98 23.14 -9.11 -32.49
CA VAL A 98 24.48 -8.69 -32.94
C VAL A 98 24.48 -8.34 -34.43
N GLN A 99 24.88 -7.10 -34.75
CA GLN A 99 25.00 -6.59 -36.12
C GLN A 99 26.43 -6.71 -36.66
N SER A 100 26.57 -6.81 -37.99
CA SER A 100 27.89 -6.83 -38.63
C SER A 100 28.61 -5.49 -38.43
N GLY A 101 29.83 -5.55 -37.88
CA GLY A 101 30.63 -4.38 -37.52
C GLY A 101 30.68 -4.07 -36.03
N MET A 102 29.87 -4.75 -35.20
CA MET A 102 30.04 -4.74 -33.75
C MET A 102 31.28 -5.54 -33.35
N THR A 103 31.97 -5.07 -32.31
CA THR A 103 33.13 -5.72 -31.71
C THR A 103 32.75 -6.41 -30.39
N SER A 104 33.63 -7.25 -29.86
CA SER A 104 33.45 -7.90 -28.56
C SER A 104 33.26 -6.89 -27.42
N ILE A 105 33.80 -5.67 -27.56
CA ILE A 105 33.62 -4.57 -26.60
C ILE A 105 32.17 -4.07 -26.63
N ASP A 106 31.62 -3.85 -27.82
CA ASP A 106 30.24 -3.38 -27.99
C ASP A 106 29.24 -4.40 -27.44
N VAL A 107 29.53 -5.69 -27.66
CA VAL A 107 28.71 -6.81 -27.16
C VAL A 107 28.81 -6.95 -25.64
N GLY A 108 30.02 -6.87 -25.07
CA GLY A 108 30.23 -6.93 -23.62
C GLY A 108 29.49 -5.80 -22.88
N GLN A 109 29.50 -4.58 -23.44
CA GLN A 109 28.79 -3.45 -22.85
C GLN A 109 27.27 -3.65 -22.85
N MET A 110 26.70 -4.21 -23.91
CA MET A 110 25.26 -4.53 -23.95
C MET A 110 24.87 -5.61 -22.94
N LEU A 111 25.75 -6.58 -22.68
CA LEU A 111 25.53 -7.63 -21.68
C LEU A 111 25.61 -7.10 -20.25
N GLU A 112 26.54 -6.17 -20.01
CA GLU A 112 26.69 -5.47 -18.72
C GLU A 112 25.46 -4.59 -18.43
N GLU A 113 25.02 -3.80 -19.42
CA GLU A 113 23.81 -2.98 -19.31
C GLU A 113 22.54 -3.82 -19.06
N ALA A 114 22.49 -5.03 -19.59
CA ALA A 114 21.40 -5.98 -19.38
C ALA A 114 21.50 -6.77 -18.06
N GLY A 115 22.56 -6.59 -17.27
CA GLY A 115 22.80 -7.31 -16.02
C GLY A 115 23.09 -8.81 -16.22
N ILE A 116 23.57 -9.20 -17.39
CA ILE A 116 23.93 -10.59 -17.73
C ILE A 116 25.38 -10.88 -17.33
N VAL A 117 26.27 -9.91 -17.47
CA VAL A 117 27.66 -9.99 -17.01
C VAL A 117 27.96 -8.83 -16.06
N ASP A 118 28.84 -9.06 -15.08
CA ASP A 118 29.22 -8.03 -14.11
C ASP A 118 30.10 -6.92 -14.72
N ASN A 119 30.91 -7.28 -15.72
CA ASN A 119 31.83 -6.36 -16.37
C ASN A 119 32.05 -6.66 -17.85
N ALA A 120 31.98 -5.62 -18.69
CA ALA A 120 32.22 -5.76 -20.13
C ALA A 120 33.67 -6.15 -20.47
N HIS A 121 34.66 -5.77 -19.66
CA HIS A 121 36.07 -6.14 -19.89
C HIS A 121 36.32 -7.63 -19.67
N ASP A 122 35.69 -8.24 -18.67
CA ASP A 122 35.86 -9.68 -18.40
C ASP A 122 35.35 -10.51 -19.58
N PHE A 123 34.26 -10.08 -20.22
CA PHE A 123 33.78 -10.66 -21.46
C PHE A 123 34.78 -10.49 -22.60
N PHE A 124 35.34 -9.28 -22.78
CA PHE A 124 36.34 -9.03 -23.81
C PHE A 124 37.59 -9.90 -23.64
N ASP A 125 38.12 -9.99 -22.43
CA ASP A 125 39.31 -10.81 -22.12
C ASP A 125 39.03 -12.28 -22.38
N ALA A 126 37.83 -12.76 -22.05
CA ALA A 126 37.39 -14.13 -22.30
C ALA A 126 37.28 -14.46 -23.81
N VAL A 127 36.91 -13.47 -24.64
CA VAL A 127 36.90 -13.61 -26.10
C VAL A 127 38.31 -13.63 -26.68
N ASP A 128 39.19 -12.74 -26.19
CA ASP A 128 40.57 -12.60 -26.68
C ASP A 128 41.43 -13.81 -26.31
N GLU A 129 41.31 -14.32 -25.08
CA GLU A 129 42.03 -15.50 -24.61
C GLU A 129 41.67 -16.76 -25.42
N ARG A 130 40.41 -16.87 -25.86
CA ARG A 130 39.94 -17.96 -26.72
C ARG A 130 40.22 -17.73 -28.21
N GLY A 131 40.73 -16.55 -28.60
CA GLY A 131 41.01 -16.20 -29.99
C GLY A 131 39.75 -16.03 -30.85
N LEU A 132 38.59 -15.83 -30.23
CA LEU A 132 37.29 -15.75 -30.90
C LEU A 132 36.99 -14.35 -31.44
N SER A 133 37.90 -13.38 -31.27
CA SER A 133 37.73 -11.96 -31.62
C SER A 133 37.31 -11.69 -33.07
N ASN A 134 37.53 -12.64 -34.00
CA ASN A 134 37.13 -12.52 -35.41
C ASN A 134 35.97 -13.46 -35.81
N GLU A 135 35.48 -14.28 -34.89
CA GLU A 135 34.47 -15.33 -35.15
C GLU A 135 33.07 -14.93 -34.72
N LEU A 136 32.88 -13.68 -34.26
CA LEU A 136 31.59 -13.17 -33.80
C LEU A 136 30.52 -13.39 -34.88
N LYS A 137 29.55 -14.26 -34.60
CA LYS A 137 28.50 -14.63 -35.54
C LYS A 137 27.54 -13.45 -35.69
N PRO A 138 27.51 -12.77 -36.86
CA PRO A 138 26.48 -11.78 -37.11
C PRO A 138 25.13 -12.51 -37.17
N GLN A 139 24.08 -11.96 -36.54
CA GLN A 139 22.69 -12.47 -36.53
C GLN A 139 22.30 -13.50 -35.46
N VAL A 140 23.09 -13.72 -34.41
CA VAL A 140 22.61 -14.49 -33.25
C VAL A 140 21.49 -13.71 -32.56
N THR A 141 20.33 -14.35 -32.38
CA THR A 141 19.22 -13.92 -31.53
C THR A 141 19.14 -14.94 -30.39
N GLY A 142 20.10 -14.87 -29.48
CA GLY A 142 20.20 -15.75 -28.33
C GLY A 142 19.41 -15.16 -27.16
N GLU A 143 18.64 -15.99 -26.47
CA GLU A 143 18.05 -15.62 -25.18
C GLU A 143 19.12 -15.86 -24.12
N LEU A 144 19.76 -14.78 -23.66
CA LEU A 144 20.84 -14.84 -22.68
C LEU A 144 20.25 -14.59 -21.29
N SER A 145 20.73 -15.33 -20.29
CA SER A 145 20.35 -15.11 -18.89
C SER A 145 21.55 -14.94 -17.97
N SER A 146 21.36 -14.25 -16.85
CA SER A 146 22.39 -14.05 -15.81
C SER A 146 22.79 -15.33 -15.07
N GLU A 147 22.11 -16.46 -15.35
CA GLU A 147 22.49 -17.79 -14.87
C GLU A 147 23.49 -18.50 -15.79
N MET A 148 23.66 -18.03 -17.02
CA MET A 148 24.59 -18.63 -17.97
C MET A 148 26.02 -18.33 -17.55
N SER A 149 26.88 -19.33 -17.64
CA SER A 149 28.32 -19.15 -17.48
C SER A 149 28.89 -18.33 -18.63
N MET A 150 30.03 -17.68 -18.40
CA MET A 150 30.75 -16.94 -19.44
C MET A 150 31.03 -17.81 -20.68
N ASP A 151 31.33 -19.10 -20.48
CA ASP A 151 31.52 -20.07 -21.57
C ASP A 151 30.24 -20.27 -22.40
N GLU A 152 29.08 -20.45 -21.78
CA GLU A 152 27.79 -20.63 -22.48
C GLU A 152 27.40 -19.38 -23.27
N ILE A 153 27.67 -18.20 -22.73
CA ILE A 153 27.44 -16.92 -23.43
C ILE A 153 28.32 -16.83 -24.68
N LEU A 154 29.58 -17.29 -24.60
CA LEU A 154 30.50 -17.28 -25.74
C LEU A 154 30.10 -18.28 -26.82
N ASP A 155 29.70 -19.49 -26.43
CA ASP A 155 29.25 -20.54 -27.37
C ASP A 155 27.98 -20.12 -28.15
N GLU A 156 27.10 -19.32 -27.54
CA GLU A 156 25.92 -18.80 -28.21
C GLU A 156 26.27 -17.68 -29.22
N LEU A 157 27.27 -16.83 -28.91
CA LEU A 157 27.60 -15.61 -29.67
C LEU A 157 28.68 -15.78 -30.77
N PHE A 158 29.55 -16.79 -30.66
CA PHE A 158 30.68 -17.07 -31.57
C PHE A 158 30.56 -18.45 -32.19
#